data_AF-V4PEJ4-F1
#
_entry.id   AF-V4PEJ4-F1
#
_cell.length_a   1.000
_cell.length_b   1.000
_cell.length_c   1.000
_cell.angle_alpha   90.00
_cell.angle_beta   90.00
_cell.angle_gamma   90.00
#
_symmetry.space_group_name_H-M   'P 1'
#
loop_
_entity.id
_entity.type
_entity.pdbx_description
1 polymer ?
#
loop_
_entity_poly.entity_id
_entity_poly.type
_entity_poly.pdbx_seq_one_letter_code
_entity_poly.pdbx_strand_id
1 'polypeptide(L)'
;MTVYLDPKVYDQLRAYASSRRQPLSIMAESAIAAFVDPEQREMAMVRKLGAIERQLERCRRDANISLEAFMVYVWLWLGANPPLPEQAALAARASTTKRYDQFMETLGQRLAKGEGAQSRFTTDPPVR
;
A
#
# COMPACT_ATOMS: atom_id res chain seq x y z
N MET A 1 -44.90 -18.50 -1.93
CA MET A 1 -45.05 -17.62 -0.76
C MET A 1 -44.60 -16.23 -1.18
N THR A 2 -45.44 -15.20 -1.00
CA THR A 2 -45.07 -13.80 -1.26
C THR A 2 -44.74 -13.13 0.08
N VAL A 3 -43.54 -12.59 0.23
CA VAL A 3 -43.11 -11.88 1.45
C VAL A 3 -43.35 -10.39 1.26
N TYR A 4 -43.98 -9.75 2.23
CA TYR A 4 -44.15 -8.30 2.25
C TYR A 4 -42.81 -7.61 2.56
N LEU A 5 -42.46 -6.61 1.76
CA LEU A 5 -41.38 -5.66 2.05
C LEU A 5 -42.00 -4.28 2.21
N ASP A 6 -41.56 -3.56 3.24
CA ASP A 6 -41.88 -2.14 3.36
C ASP A 6 -41.42 -1.38 2.09
N PRO A 7 -42.24 -0.48 1.51
CA PRO A 7 -41.91 0.24 0.29
C PRO A 7 -40.55 0.97 0.36
N LYS A 8 -40.20 1.54 1.52
CA LYS A 8 -38.91 2.22 1.69
C LYS A 8 -37.75 1.23 1.62
N VAL A 9 -37.91 0.05 2.22
CA VAL A 9 -36.90 -1.02 2.20
C VAL A 9 -36.74 -1.59 0.78
N TYR A 10 -37.85 -1.74 0.05
CA TYR A 10 -37.82 -2.17 -1.35
C TYR A 10 -37.01 -1.20 -2.22
N ASP A 11 -37.28 0.11 -2.10
CA ASP A 11 -36.56 1.14 -2.87
C ASP A 11 -35.06 1.17 -2.53
N GLN A 12 -34.71 1.04 -1.25
CA GLN A 12 -33.32 0.92 -0.79
C GLN A 12 -32.63 -0.32 -1.38
N LEU A 13 -33.27 -1.48 -1.34
CA LEU A 13 -32.73 -2.72 -1.89
C LEU A 13 -32.54 -2.62 -3.41
N ARG A 14 -33.50 -2.00 -4.11
CA ARG A 14 -33.42 -1.75 -5.56
C ARG A 14 -32.28 -0.81 -5.93
N ALA A 15 -32.10 0.28 -5.18
CA ALA A 15 -30.98 1.19 -5.36
C ALA A 15 -29.63 0.49 -5.11
N TYR A 16 -29.55 -0.31 -4.04
CA TYR A 16 -28.35 -1.08 -3.70
C TYR A 16 -27.99 -2.10 -4.78
N ALA A 17 -28.95 -2.90 -5.24
CA ALA A 17 -28.75 -3.85 -6.33
C ALA A 17 -28.27 -3.17 -7.63
N SER A 18 -28.84 -2.00 -7.96
CA SER A 18 -28.45 -1.20 -9.12
C SER A 18 -27.01 -0.70 -9.03
N SER A 19 -26.58 -0.20 -7.87
CA SER A 19 -25.19 0.24 -7.65
C SER A 19 -24.15 -0.88 -7.82
N ARG A 20 -24.56 -2.13 -7.53
CA ARG A 20 -23.72 -3.33 -7.66
C ARG A 20 -23.88 -4.02 -9.01
N ARG A 21 -24.73 -3.51 -9.91
CA ARG A 21 -25.09 -4.12 -11.21
C ARG A 21 -25.55 -5.58 -11.07
N GLN A 22 -26.34 -5.87 -10.03
CA GLN A 22 -26.88 -7.21 -9.76
C GLN A 22 -28.42 -7.23 -9.83
N PRO A 23 -29.04 -8.36 -10.24
CA PRO A 23 -30.49 -8.52 -10.21
C PRO A 23 -31.07 -8.40 -8.80
N LEU A 24 -32.25 -7.78 -8.67
CA LEU A 24 -32.92 -7.57 -7.39
C LEU A 24 -33.24 -8.89 -6.67
N SER A 25 -33.68 -9.92 -7.40
CA SER A 25 -34.00 -11.24 -6.83
C SER A 25 -32.77 -11.91 -6.20
N ILE A 26 -31.63 -11.89 -6.89
CA ILE A 26 -30.36 -12.46 -6.41
C ILE A 26 -29.85 -11.68 -5.19
N MET A 27 -29.97 -10.35 -5.20
CA MET A 27 -29.61 -9.53 -4.05
C MET A 27 -30.52 -9.82 -2.84
N ALA A 28 -31.82 -9.97 -3.06
CA ALA A 28 -32.79 -10.30 -2.03
C ALA A 28 -32.52 -11.69 -1.42
N GLU A 29 -32.30 -12.70 -2.26
CA GLU A 29 -31.94 -14.06 -1.83
C GLU A 29 -30.65 -14.06 -1.01
N SER A 30 -29.61 -13.39 -1.50
CA SER A 30 -28.32 -13.30 -0.81
C SER A 30 -28.44 -12.59 0.55
N ALA A 31 -29.24 -11.53 0.61
CA ALA A 31 -29.49 -10.79 1.85
C ALA A 31 -30.25 -11.64 2.88
N ILE A 32 -31.26 -12.39 2.44
CA ILE A 32 -32.04 -13.29 3.31
C ILE A 32 -31.15 -14.44 3.80
N ALA A 33 -30.41 -15.10 2.91
CA ALA A 33 -29.48 -16.17 3.28
C ALA A 33 -28.46 -15.69 4.31
N ALA A 34 -27.91 -14.48 4.13
CA ALA A 34 -26.97 -13.87 5.07
C ALA A 34 -27.61 -13.41 6.39
N PHE A 35 -28.93 -13.19 6.43
CA PHE A 35 -29.66 -12.86 7.65
C PHE A 35 -30.00 -14.11 8.47
N VAL A 36 -30.33 -15.21 7.79
CA VAL A 36 -30.72 -16.48 8.44
C VAL A 36 -29.52 -17.19 9.06
N ASP A 37 -28.31 -16.99 8.54
CA ASP A 37 -27.07 -17.55 9.09
C ASP A 37 -26.06 -16.43 9.46
N PRO A 38 -26.30 -15.74 10.60
CA PRO A 38 -25.44 -14.65 11.03
C PRO A 38 -24.03 -15.14 11.42
N GLU A 39 -23.91 -16.33 12.01
CA GLU A 39 -22.63 -16.91 12.42
C GLU A 39 -21.71 -17.14 11.22
N GLN A 40 -22.24 -17.68 10.12
CA GLN A 40 -21.46 -17.87 8.89
C GLN A 40 -21.00 -16.55 8.28
N ARG A 41 -21.84 -15.51 8.32
CA ARG A 41 -21.46 -14.16 7.85
C ARG A 41 -20.34 -13.57 8.71
N GLU A 42 -20.45 -13.68 10.03
CA GLU A 42 -19.43 -13.20 10.96
C GLU A 42 -18.10 -13.94 10.77
N MET A 43 -18.13 -15.27 10.67
CA MET A 43 -16.96 -16.09 10.38
C MET A 43 -16.32 -15.71 9.03
N ALA A 44 -17.12 -15.47 7.99
CA ALA A 44 -16.60 -15.02 6.69
C ALA A 44 -15.91 -13.65 6.81
N MET A 45 -16.44 -12.74 7.64
CA MET A 45 -15.82 -11.44 7.90
C MET A 45 -14.49 -11.59 8.65
N VAL A 46 -14.44 -12.41 9.72
CA VAL A 46 -13.21 -12.72 10.47
C VAL A 46 -12.14 -13.31 9.55
N ARG A 47 -12.52 -14.25 8.67
CA ARG A 47 -11.60 -14.83 7.68
C ARG A 47 -11.03 -13.79 6.71
N LYS A 48 -11.87 -12.85 6.25
CA LYS A 48 -11.43 -11.74 5.38
C LYS A 48 -10.49 -10.80 6.10
N LEU A 49 -10.78 -10.43 7.35
CA LEU A 49 -9.90 -9.60 8.17
C LEU A 49 -8.54 -10.26 8.36
N GLY A 50 -8.51 -11.53 8.78
CA GLY A 50 -7.25 -12.27 8.91
C GLY A 50 -6.49 -12.44 7.58
N ALA A 51 -7.20 -12.52 6.44
CA ALA A 51 -6.55 -12.53 5.13
C ALA A 51 -5.88 -11.19 4.79
N ILE A 52 -6.55 -10.07 5.12
CA ILE A 52 -6.02 -8.71 4.96
C ILE A 52 -4.80 -8.51 5.86
N GLU A 53 -4.86 -8.92 7.13
CA GLU A 53 -3.73 -8.84 8.06
C GLU A 53 -2.51 -9.59 7.53
N ARG A 54 -2.70 -10.82 7.03
CA ARG A 54 -1.62 -11.60 6.40
C ARG A 54 -1.06 -10.92 5.16
N GLN A 55 -1.90 -10.25 4.36
CA GLN A 55 -1.45 -9.52 3.18
C GLN A 55 -0.68 -8.25 3.56
N LEU A 56 -1.15 -7.51 4.56
CA LEU A 56 -0.46 -6.34 5.10
C LEU A 56 0.91 -6.73 5.62
N GLU A 57 1.01 -7.87 6.31
CA GLU A 57 2.28 -8.29 6.89
C GLU A 57 3.28 -8.81 5.85
N ARG A 58 2.79 -9.42 4.77
CA ARG A 58 3.62 -9.66 3.58
C ARG A 58 4.07 -8.35 2.93
N CYS A 59 3.16 -7.40 2.72
CA CYS A 59 3.48 -6.10 2.14
C CYS A 59 4.54 -5.36 2.97
N ARG A 60 4.41 -5.35 4.30
CA ARG A 60 5.41 -4.75 5.20
C ARG A 60 6.77 -5.45 5.07
N ARG A 61 6.78 -6.78 5.02
CA ARG A 61 8.01 -7.56 4.81
C ARG A 61 8.66 -7.20 3.48
N ASP A 62 7.90 -7.21 2.39
CA ASP A 62 8.40 -6.92 1.05
C ASP A 62 8.92 -5.48 0.94
N ALA A 63 8.26 -4.52 1.61
CA ALA A 63 8.71 -3.15 1.72
C ALA A 63 10.03 -3.04 2.50
N ASN A 64 10.18 -3.75 3.61
CA ASN A 64 11.43 -3.79 4.38
C ASN A 64 12.57 -4.41 3.55
N ILE A 65 12.32 -5.53 2.86
CA ILE A 65 13.31 -6.15 1.97
C ILE A 65 13.73 -5.17 0.87
N SER A 66 12.76 -4.49 0.26
CA SER A 66 13.03 -3.50 -0.79
C SER A 66 13.85 -2.33 -0.26
N LEU A 67 13.56 -1.86 0.95
CA LEU A 67 14.34 -0.82 1.62
C LEU A 67 15.76 -1.31 1.87
N GLU A 68 15.96 -2.47 2.50
CA GLU A 68 17.29 -3.05 2.75
C GLU A 68 18.10 -3.19 1.45
N ALA A 69 17.50 -3.73 0.40
CA ALA A 69 18.14 -3.88 -0.91
C ALA A 69 18.53 -2.51 -1.51
N PHE A 70 17.65 -1.51 -1.41
CA PHE A 70 17.94 -0.16 -1.88
C PHE A 70 19.11 0.48 -1.11
N MET A 71 19.15 0.31 0.21
CA MET A 71 20.22 0.83 1.04
C MET A 71 21.57 0.21 0.69
N VAL A 72 21.60 -1.12 0.50
CA VAL A 72 22.79 -1.84 0.01
C VAL A 72 23.19 -1.35 -1.38
N TYR A 73 22.23 -1.15 -2.28
CA TYR A 73 22.49 -0.62 -3.62
C TYR A 73 23.13 0.77 -3.57
N VAL A 74 22.58 1.70 -2.79
CA VAL A 74 23.14 3.06 -2.64
C VAL A 74 24.56 3.01 -2.08
N TRP A 75 24.83 2.15 -1.09
CA TRP A 75 26.17 1.94 -0.55
C TRP A 75 27.15 1.46 -1.62
N LEU A 76 26.78 0.42 -2.37
CA LEU A 76 27.60 -0.12 -3.46
C LEU A 76 27.85 0.93 -4.55
N TRP A 77 26.82 1.69 -4.93
CA TRP A 77 26.92 2.74 -5.93
C TRP A 77 27.89 3.85 -5.50
N LEU A 78 27.79 4.31 -4.24
CA LEU A 78 28.69 5.32 -3.67
C LEU A 78 30.14 4.85 -3.57
N GLY A 79 30.36 3.55 -3.36
CA GLY A 79 31.70 2.95 -3.35
C GLY A 79 32.31 2.77 -4.74
N ALA A 80 31.48 2.58 -5.77
CA ALA A 80 31.94 2.37 -7.14
C ALA A 80 32.06 3.67 -7.95
N ASN A 81 31.40 4.76 -7.54
CA ASN A 81 31.31 6.00 -8.34
C ASN A 81 31.63 7.27 -7.54
N PRO A 82 32.45 8.20 -8.10
CA PRO A 82 33.24 8.09 -9.33
C PRO A 82 34.44 7.14 -9.17
N PRO A 83 34.98 6.55 -10.25
CA PRO A 83 36.12 5.64 -10.17
C PRO A 83 37.32 6.35 -9.54
N LEU A 84 37.75 5.88 -8.37
CA LEU A 84 38.94 6.41 -7.71
C LEU A 84 40.21 5.76 -8.30
N PRO A 85 41.35 6.48 -8.36
CA PRO A 85 42.63 5.88 -8.68
C PRO A 85 42.94 4.70 -7.75
N GLU A 86 43.55 3.64 -8.28
CA GLU A 86 43.78 2.35 -7.57
C GLU A 86 44.50 2.53 -6.21
N GLN A 87 45.34 3.56 -6.10
CA GLN A 87 46.08 3.93 -4.87
C GLN A 87 45.19 4.47 -3.73
N ALA A 88 43.93 4.79 -4.00
CA ALA A 88 43.02 5.43 -3.05
C ALA A 88 41.96 4.48 -2.45
N ALA A 89 42.05 3.15 -2.65
CA ALA A 89 41.01 2.20 -2.23
C ALA A 89 40.64 2.25 -0.72
N LEU A 90 41.61 2.51 0.17
CA LEU A 90 41.34 2.71 1.61
C LEU A 90 40.67 4.06 1.90
N ALA A 91 41.10 5.12 1.23
CA ALA A 91 40.44 6.43 1.29
C ALA A 91 39.03 6.40 0.68
N ALA A 92 38.80 5.53 -0.31
CA ALA A 92 37.50 5.29 -0.93
C ALA A 92 36.49 4.73 0.08
N ARG A 93 36.87 3.71 0.88
CA ARG A 93 35.99 3.15 1.92
C ARG A 93 35.57 4.20 2.95
N ALA A 94 36.51 5.03 3.42
CA ALA A 94 36.20 6.13 4.34
C ALA A 94 35.31 7.21 3.68
N SER A 95 35.48 7.45 2.38
CA SER A 95 34.63 8.36 1.60
C SER A 95 33.21 7.84 1.45
N THR A 96 33.02 6.54 1.18
CA THR A 96 31.71 5.91 1.06
C THR A 96 30.89 6.02 2.34
N THR A 97 31.50 5.71 3.49
CA THR A 97 30.83 5.84 4.80
C THR A 97 30.35 7.27 5.01
N LYS A 98 31.22 8.26 4.84
CA LYS A 98 30.86 9.67 5.04
C LYS A 98 29.73 10.13 4.11
N ARG A 99 29.77 9.72 2.83
CA ARG A 99 28.73 10.07 1.85
C ARG A 99 27.39 9.39 2.16
N TYR A 100 27.43 8.15 2.62
CA TYR A 100 26.25 7.41 3.01
C TYR A 100 25.59 8.02 4.26
N ASP A 101 26.38 8.42 5.27
CA ASP A 101 25.86 9.10 6.46
C ASP A 101 25.17 10.43 6.09
N GLN A 102 25.77 11.21 5.20
CA GLN A 102 25.17 12.46 4.70
C GLN A 102 23.87 12.20 3.91
N PHE A 103 23.83 11.12 3.11
CA PHE A 103 22.61 10.69 2.43
C PHE A 103 21.51 10.34 3.44
N MET A 104 21.84 9.58 4.49
CA MET A 104 20.90 9.19 5.55
C MET A 104 20.34 10.39 6.31
N GLU A 105 21.20 11.35 6.66
CA GLU A 105 20.78 12.57 7.33
C GLU A 105 19.81 13.38 6.45
N THR A 106 20.15 13.57 5.17
CA THR A 106 19.30 14.29 4.21
C THR A 106 17.96 13.59 4.02
N LEU A 107 17.96 12.26 3.91
CA LEU A 107 16.75 11.45 3.78
C LEU A 107 15.87 11.58 5.03
N GLY A 108 16.46 11.46 6.23
CA GLY A 108 15.76 11.59 7.50
C GLY A 108 15.11 12.96 7.68
N GLN A 109 15.84 14.04 7.36
CA GLN A 109 15.31 15.40 7.40
C GLN A 109 14.11 15.60 6.44
N ARG A 110 14.16 15.01 5.24
CA ARG A 110 13.05 15.10 4.27
C ARG A 110 11.82 14.31 4.71
N LEU A 111 12.02 13.11 5.22
CA LEU A 111 10.93 12.29 5.76
C LEU A 111 10.23 12.98 6.93
N ALA A 112 11.00 13.58 7.85
CA ALA A 112 10.46 14.35 8.96
C ALA A 112 9.63 15.57 8.52
N LYS A 113 9.98 16.18 7.38
CA LYS A 113 9.23 17.29 6.76
C LYS A 113 7.97 16.86 6.01
N GLY A 114 7.71 15.55 5.87
CA GLY A 114 6.58 15.04 5.09
C GLY A 114 6.71 15.24 3.58
N GLU A 115 7.91 15.60 3.09
CA GLU A 115 8.21 15.77 1.67
C GLU A 115 8.40 14.40 1.01
N GLY A 116 7.31 13.67 0.85
CA GLY A 116 7.31 12.38 0.16
C GLY A 116 7.82 12.51 -1.28
N ALA A 117 8.40 11.44 -1.83
CA ALA A 117 8.94 11.41 -3.18
C ALA A 117 7.97 11.92 -4.27
N GLN A 118 6.66 11.78 -4.03
CA GLN A 118 5.55 12.26 -4.86
C GLN A 118 5.63 13.77 -5.18
N SER A 119 6.09 14.60 -4.22
CA SER A 119 6.10 16.06 -4.38
C SER A 119 7.05 16.54 -5.48
N ARG A 120 8.04 15.72 -5.85
CA ARG A 120 9.04 16.02 -6.88
C ARG A 120 8.64 15.56 -8.28
N PHE A 121 7.69 14.63 -8.41
CA PHE A 121 7.17 14.20 -9.70
C PHE A 121 5.98 15.05 -10.20
N THR A 122 5.38 15.85 -9.32
CA THR A 122 4.26 16.77 -9.64
C THR A 122 4.72 18.18 -10.05
N THR A 123 6.03 18.44 -10.16
CA THR A 123 6.50 19.72 -10.70
C THR A 123 6.35 19.73 -12.23
N ASP A 124 5.13 20.01 -12.68
CA ASP A 124 4.85 20.47 -14.05
C ASP A 124 5.62 21.80 -14.27
N PRO A 125 6.43 21.96 -15.31
CA PRO A 125 7.02 23.25 -15.64
C PRO A 125 5.90 24.24 -16.03
N PRO A 126 6.02 25.54 -15.69
CA PRO A 126 5.00 26.51 -16.03
C PRO A 126 4.91 26.63 -17.56
N VAL A 127 3.72 26.36 -18.09
CA VAL A 127 3.36 26.67 -19.48
C VAL A 127 3.60 28.16 -19.69
N ARG A 128 4.48 28.48 -20.63
CA ARG A 128 4.80 29.85 -21.05
C ARG A 128 4.10 30.16 -22.36
#